data_AF-A0A9P0H3D8-F1
#
_entry.id   AF-A0A9P0H3D8-F1
#
_cell.length_a   1.000
_cell.length_b   1.000
_cell.length_c   1.000
_cell.angle_alpha   90.00
_cell.angle_beta   90.00
_cell.angle_gamma   90.00
#
_symmetry.space_group_name_H-M   'P 1'
#
loop_
_entity.id
_entity.type
_entity.pdbx_description
1 polymer ?
#
loop_
_entity_poly.entity_id
_entity_poly.type
_entity_poly.pdbx_seq_one_letter_code
_entity_poly.pdbx_strand_id
1 'polypeptide(L)'
;MKFFAAIVLSFLLVAANIVLIQCQEEDIMATKKEAFSQCSIEHNISKEAVHSIMNHENVPNDSEVKCWLGCVFKKLGVLKKGNIDWDRCIMLTKHCLSNDQDKAKVDEIANICRAEVPKDEKDECELAYSVAVCKINNWNNLGLPISDGNE
;
A
#
# COMPACT_ATOMS: atom_id res chain seq x y z
N MET A 1 -12.71 32.20 43.47
CA MET A 1 -13.60 31.01 43.36
C MET A 1 -14.16 30.78 41.95
N LYS A 2 -14.49 31.82 41.15
CA LYS A 2 -14.96 31.62 39.75
C LYS A 2 -13.86 31.31 38.72
N PHE A 3 -12.62 31.74 38.95
CA PHE A 3 -11.50 31.52 38.03
C PHE A 3 -10.87 30.12 38.13
N PHE A 4 -10.88 29.51 39.32
CA PHE A 4 -10.32 28.16 39.52
C PHE A 4 -11.20 27.06 38.92
N ALA A 5 -12.51 27.28 38.83
CA ALA A 5 -13.44 26.34 38.18
C ALA A 5 -13.26 26.28 36.65
N ALA A 6 -12.84 27.39 36.02
CA ALA A 6 -12.65 27.46 34.57
C ALA A 6 -11.37 26.72 34.11
N ILE A 7 -10.30 26.77 34.91
CA ILE A 7 -9.01 26.15 34.57
C ILE A 7 -9.11 24.61 34.66
N VAL A 8 -9.87 24.08 35.62
CA VAL A 8 -10.08 22.62 35.77
C VAL A 8 -10.96 22.05 34.64
N LEU A 9 -11.91 22.83 34.12
CA LEU A 9 -12.76 22.41 32.99
C LEU A 9 -11.97 22.31 31.67
N SER A 10 -10.98 23.18 31.45
CA SER A 10 -10.15 23.15 30.23
C SER A 10 -9.15 21.99 30.20
N PHE A 11 -8.67 21.50 31.33
CA PHE A 11 -7.74 20.36 31.36
C PHE A 11 -8.42 19.00 31.10
N LEU A 12 -9.72 18.87 31.38
CA LEU A 12 -10.49 17.65 31.12
C LEU A 12 -10.81 17.43 29.63
N LEU A 13 -10.84 18.49 28.82
CA LEU A 13 -11.08 18.39 27.37
C LEU A 13 -9.84 17.98 26.57
N VAL A 14 -8.64 18.18 27.11
CA VAL A 14 -7.38 17.82 26.43
C VAL A 14 -7.07 16.32 26.60
N ALA A 15 -7.46 15.72 27.72
CA ALA A 15 -7.21 14.30 27.98
C ALA A 15 -8.06 13.35 27.11
N ALA A 16 -9.24 13.79 26.63
CA ALA A 16 -10.12 12.96 25.81
C ALA A 16 -9.64 12.78 24.36
N ASN A 17 -8.65 13.57 23.90
CA ASN A 17 -8.16 13.52 22.52
C ASN A 17 -6.87 12.69 22.34
N ILE A 18 -6.28 12.16 23.41
CA ILE A 18 -5.00 11.42 23.32
C ILE A 18 -5.22 9.92 22.98
N VAL A 19 -6.45 9.40 23.09
CA VAL A 19 -6.74 7.95 22.98
C VAL A 19 -6.99 7.47 21.53
N LEU A 20 -7.04 8.34 20.51
CA LEU A 20 -7.41 7.94 19.14
C LEU A 20 -6.24 7.66 18.18
N ILE A 21 -4.99 7.81 18.61
CA ILE A 21 -3.83 7.78 17.67
C ILE A 21 -3.17 6.39 17.58
N GLN A 22 -3.47 5.45 18.48
CA GLN A 22 -2.75 4.16 18.54
C GLN A 22 -3.42 2.99 17.79
N CYS A 23 -4.53 3.19 17.08
CA CYS A 23 -5.23 2.10 16.36
C CYS A 23 -4.84 1.92 14.88
N GLN A 24 -3.95 2.74 14.31
CA GLN A 24 -3.85 2.83 12.85
C GLN A 24 -2.86 1.86 12.18
N GLU A 25 -1.87 1.32 12.90
CA GLU A 25 -0.83 0.45 12.31
C GLU A 25 -1.23 -1.03 12.25
N GLU A 26 -1.88 -1.58 13.30
CA GLU A 26 -2.40 -2.97 13.27
C GLU A 26 -3.44 -3.21 12.16
N ASP A 27 -4.09 -2.16 11.67
CA ASP A 27 -5.13 -2.23 10.63
C ASP A 27 -4.57 -2.44 9.22
N ILE A 28 -3.37 -1.94 8.91
CA ILE A 28 -2.84 -1.95 7.52
C ILE A 28 -2.52 -3.37 7.06
N MET A 29 -1.82 -4.15 7.90
CA MET A 29 -1.44 -5.52 7.55
C MET A 29 -2.66 -6.45 7.46
N ALA A 30 -3.62 -6.29 8.36
CA ALA A 30 -4.90 -7.00 8.31
C ALA A 30 -5.67 -6.66 7.01
N THR A 31 -5.80 -5.37 6.69
CA THR A 31 -6.45 -4.89 5.47
C THR A 31 -5.76 -5.42 4.21
N LYS A 32 -4.42 -5.46 4.16
CA LYS A 32 -3.67 -6.07 3.05
C LYS A 32 -3.95 -7.55 2.89
N LYS A 33 -3.92 -8.31 4.00
CA LYS A 33 -4.20 -9.74 3.99
C LYS A 33 -5.62 -10.03 3.53
N GLU A 34 -6.59 -9.25 4.00
CA GLU A 34 -7.99 -9.36 3.58
C GLU A 34 -8.14 -9.05 2.09
N ALA A 35 -7.52 -7.97 1.60
CA ALA A 35 -7.55 -7.60 0.19
C ALA A 35 -6.97 -8.72 -0.70
N PHE A 36 -5.80 -9.26 -0.36
CA PHE A 36 -5.22 -10.38 -1.11
C PHE A 36 -6.13 -11.60 -1.10
N SER A 37 -6.64 -11.98 0.07
CA SER A 37 -7.51 -13.16 0.22
C SER A 37 -8.78 -13.03 -0.65
N GLN A 38 -9.50 -11.91 -0.52
CA GLN A 38 -10.74 -11.70 -1.26
C GLN A 38 -10.50 -11.62 -2.77
N CYS A 39 -9.48 -10.88 -3.21
CA CYS A 39 -9.19 -10.75 -4.64
C CYS A 39 -8.69 -12.07 -5.24
N SER A 40 -7.94 -12.88 -4.50
CA SER A 40 -7.49 -14.20 -5.00
C SER A 40 -8.66 -15.16 -5.19
N ILE A 41 -9.70 -15.07 -4.36
CA ILE A 41 -10.94 -15.84 -4.54
C ILE A 41 -11.68 -15.35 -5.80
N GLU A 42 -11.76 -14.03 -5.99
CA GLU A 42 -12.48 -13.41 -7.12
C GLU A 42 -11.84 -13.73 -8.49
N HIS A 43 -10.50 -13.69 -8.57
CA HIS A 43 -9.74 -13.88 -9.80
C HIS A 43 -9.09 -15.25 -9.95
N ASN A 44 -9.37 -16.18 -9.02
CA ASN A 44 -8.86 -17.55 -9.03
C ASN A 44 -7.32 -17.63 -9.23
N ILE A 45 -6.57 -16.77 -8.55
CA ILE A 45 -5.12 -16.69 -8.67
C ILE A 45 -4.43 -17.80 -7.87
N SER A 46 -3.42 -18.42 -8.46
CA SER A 46 -2.62 -19.43 -7.77
C SER A 46 -1.82 -18.83 -6.61
N LYS A 47 -1.58 -19.62 -5.57
CA LYS A 47 -0.79 -19.16 -4.42
C LYS A 47 0.64 -18.81 -4.84
N GLU A 48 1.17 -19.51 -5.83
CA GLU A 48 2.50 -19.31 -6.39
C GLU A 48 2.61 -17.94 -7.08
N ALA A 49 1.59 -17.53 -7.85
CA ALA A 49 1.56 -16.23 -8.48
C ALA A 49 1.47 -15.09 -7.44
N VAL A 50 0.62 -15.26 -6.42
CA VAL A 50 0.55 -14.32 -5.29
C VAL A 50 1.90 -14.21 -4.58
N HIS A 51 2.53 -15.35 -4.27
CA HIS A 51 3.82 -15.40 -3.59
C HIS A 51 4.91 -14.67 -4.39
N SER A 52 5.00 -14.94 -5.70
CA SER A 52 5.98 -14.30 -6.58
C SER A 52 5.83 -12.77 -6.61
N ILE A 53 4.60 -12.25 -6.63
CA ILE A 53 4.33 -10.82 -6.60
C ILE A 53 4.67 -10.22 -5.23
N MET A 54 4.28 -10.91 -4.15
CA MET A 54 4.51 -10.45 -2.77
C MET A 54 5.99 -10.39 -2.40
N ASN A 55 6.78 -11.31 -2.92
CA ASN A 55 8.22 -11.34 -2.76
C ASN A 55 8.98 -10.42 -3.72
N HIS A 56 8.28 -9.66 -4.58
CA HIS A 56 8.90 -8.80 -5.58
C HIS A 56 9.79 -9.56 -6.59
N GLU A 57 9.45 -10.82 -6.88
CA GLU A 57 10.20 -11.65 -7.83
C GLU A 57 9.79 -11.35 -9.27
N ASN A 58 8.49 -11.41 -9.55
CA ASN A 58 7.94 -11.22 -10.89
C ASN A 58 6.44 -10.88 -10.83
N VAL A 59 5.93 -10.20 -11.87
CA VAL A 59 4.49 -10.12 -12.13
C VAL A 59 4.17 -10.92 -13.39
N PRO A 60 3.53 -12.09 -13.27
CA PRO A 60 3.07 -12.83 -14.45
C PRO A 60 2.20 -11.95 -15.36
N ASN A 61 2.48 -11.98 -16.67
CA ASN A 61 1.67 -11.30 -17.67
C ASN A 61 0.45 -12.17 -18.01
N ASP A 62 -0.51 -12.19 -17.10
CA ASP A 62 -1.74 -12.99 -17.17
C ASP A 62 -2.95 -12.11 -16.85
N SER A 63 -4.05 -12.25 -17.60
CA SER A 63 -5.21 -11.36 -17.46
C SER A 63 -5.84 -11.40 -16.07
N GLU A 64 -5.92 -12.57 -15.44
CA GLU A 64 -6.46 -12.69 -14.09
C GLU A 64 -5.52 -12.03 -13.09
N VAL A 65 -4.19 -12.23 -13.24
CA VAL A 65 -3.20 -11.57 -12.37
C VAL A 65 -3.30 -10.03 -12.45
N LYS A 66 -3.49 -9.49 -13.66
CA LYS A 66 -3.68 -8.04 -13.85
C LYS A 66 -4.91 -7.53 -13.13
N CYS A 67 -6.04 -8.22 -13.28
CA CYS A 67 -7.27 -7.80 -12.61
C CYS A 67 -7.26 -8.06 -11.10
N TRP A 68 -6.54 -9.09 -10.64
CA TRP A 68 -6.25 -9.30 -9.22
C TRP A 68 -5.49 -8.12 -8.61
N LEU A 69 -4.45 -7.62 -9.29
CA LEU A 69 -3.75 -6.40 -8.87
C LEU A 69 -4.69 -5.19 -8.82
N GLY A 70 -5.55 -5.04 -9.83
CA GLY A 70 -6.59 -4.01 -9.86
C GLY A 70 -7.53 -4.08 -8.66
N CYS A 71 -8.04 -5.27 -8.34
CA CYS A 71 -8.90 -5.52 -7.18
C CYS A 71 -8.19 -5.15 -5.87
N VAL A 72 -6.95 -5.60 -5.69
CA VAL A 72 -6.15 -5.31 -4.49
C VAL A 72 -5.92 -3.82 -4.36
N PHE A 73 -5.49 -3.14 -5.43
CA PHE A 73 -5.21 -1.71 -5.40
C PHE A 73 -6.45 -0.88 -5.11
N LYS A 74 -7.63 -1.30 -5.59
CA LYS A 74 -8.91 -0.68 -5.23
C LYS A 74 -9.22 -0.83 -3.75
N LYS A 75 -9.13 -2.05 -3.20
CA LYS A 75 -9.40 -2.32 -1.77
C LYS A 75 -8.43 -1.57 -0.85
N LEU A 76 -7.18 -1.42 -1.26
CA LEU A 76 -6.16 -0.67 -0.50
C LEU A 76 -6.24 0.85 -0.70
N GLY A 77 -7.12 1.31 -1.61
CA GLY A 77 -7.28 2.72 -1.95
C GLY A 77 -6.12 3.31 -2.77
N VAL A 78 -5.28 2.47 -3.36
CA VAL A 78 -4.21 2.87 -4.30
C VAL A 78 -4.80 3.21 -5.67
N LEU A 79 -5.84 2.50 -6.11
CA LEU A 79 -6.54 2.78 -7.37
C LEU A 79 -7.94 3.29 -7.07
N LYS A 80 -8.24 4.52 -7.50
CA LYS A 80 -9.54 5.17 -7.30
C LYS A 80 -9.95 5.88 -8.58
N LYS A 81 -11.11 5.49 -9.14
CA LYS A 81 -11.70 6.15 -10.32
C LYS A 81 -10.70 6.24 -11.48
N GLY A 82 -10.02 5.14 -11.82
CA GLY A 82 -9.02 5.10 -12.89
C GLY A 82 -7.70 5.83 -12.60
N ASN A 83 -7.46 6.28 -11.36
CA ASN A 83 -6.24 7.02 -11.01
C ASN A 83 -5.47 6.36 -9.86
N ILE A 84 -4.14 6.42 -9.94
CA ILE A 84 -3.23 5.93 -8.91
C ILE A 84 -2.98 7.01 -7.86
N ASP A 85 -3.32 6.67 -6.61
CA ASP A 85 -2.97 7.42 -5.40
C ASP A 85 -1.54 7.03 -5.00
N TRP A 86 -0.57 7.74 -5.59
CA TRP A 86 0.86 7.48 -5.38
C TRP A 86 1.28 7.63 -3.92
N ASP A 87 0.71 8.58 -3.19
CA ASP A 87 1.03 8.80 -1.78
C ASP A 87 0.56 7.63 -0.92
N ARG A 88 -0.65 7.10 -1.20
CA ARG A 88 -1.13 5.85 -0.58
C ARG A 88 -0.23 4.66 -0.94
N CYS A 89 0.21 4.55 -2.19
CA CYS A 89 1.11 3.48 -2.63
C CYS A 89 2.47 3.53 -1.89
N ILE A 90 3.07 4.72 -1.78
CA ILE A 90 4.32 4.95 -1.05
C ILE A 90 4.15 4.57 0.42
N MET A 91 3.09 5.08 1.06
CA MET A 91 2.83 4.83 2.48
C MET A 91 2.70 3.33 2.78
N LEU A 92 1.88 2.61 2.00
CA LEU A 92 1.68 1.17 2.18
C LEU A 92 2.95 0.35 1.93
N THR A 93 3.80 0.79 1.00
CA THR A 93 5.05 0.11 0.67
C THR A 93 6.11 0.34 1.75
N LYS A 94 6.26 1.59 2.21
CA LYS A 94 7.18 1.95 3.30
C LYS A 94 6.81 1.32 4.64
N HIS A 95 5.52 1.07 4.89
CA HIS A 95 5.06 0.40 6.10
C HIS A 95 5.65 -1.02 6.23
N CYS A 96 6.03 -1.67 5.13
CA CYS A 96 6.67 -2.99 5.14
C CYS A 96 8.20 -2.95 5.27
N LEU A 97 8.79 -1.77 5.50
CA LEU A 97 10.24 -1.60 5.59
C LEU A 97 10.63 -1.08 6.97
N SER A 98 11.68 -1.64 7.53
CA SER A 98 12.15 -1.32 8.89
C SER A 98 13.10 -0.11 8.92
N ASN A 99 13.92 0.08 7.89
CA ASN A 99 14.97 1.11 7.86
C ASN A 99 14.66 2.28 6.90
N ASP A 100 15.20 3.45 7.22
CA ASP A 100 14.92 4.68 6.47
C ASP A 100 15.62 4.72 5.11
N GLN A 101 16.74 4.01 4.94
CA GLN A 101 17.45 3.94 3.67
C GLN A 101 16.59 3.26 2.60
N ASP A 102 15.97 2.13 2.91
CA ASP A 102 15.08 1.43 1.98
C ASP A 102 13.77 2.20 1.78
N LYS A 103 13.24 2.86 2.82
CA LYS A 103 12.09 3.77 2.66
C LYS A 103 12.40 4.90 1.68
N ALA A 104 13.60 5.48 1.70
CA ALA A 104 13.98 6.52 0.75
C ALA A 104 14.02 5.99 -0.70
N LYS A 105 14.47 4.74 -0.90
CA LYS A 105 14.42 4.11 -2.23
C LYS A 105 12.98 3.90 -2.72
N VAL A 106 12.00 3.68 -1.82
CA VAL A 106 10.57 3.63 -2.22
C VAL A 106 10.09 4.95 -2.82
N ASP A 107 10.56 6.10 -2.30
CA ASP A 107 10.24 7.40 -2.90
C ASP A 107 10.83 7.54 -4.31
N GLU A 108 12.06 7.06 -4.50
CA GLU A 108 12.73 7.02 -5.80
C GLU A 108 11.95 6.14 -6.80
N ILE A 109 11.57 4.92 -6.40
CA ILE A 109 10.73 4.02 -7.20
C ILE A 109 9.42 4.70 -7.59
N ALA A 110 8.74 5.34 -6.64
CA ALA A 110 7.47 6.00 -6.91
C ALA A 110 7.62 7.18 -7.87
N ASN A 111 8.74 7.93 -7.80
CA ASN A 111 9.03 9.00 -8.75
C ASN A 111 9.27 8.45 -10.16
N ILE A 112 10.04 7.37 -10.30
CA ILE A 112 10.27 6.68 -11.57
C ILE A 112 8.94 6.18 -12.15
N CYS A 113 8.17 5.42 -11.36
CA CYS A 113 6.93 4.82 -11.82
C CYS A 113 5.84 5.84 -12.14
N ARG A 114 5.79 6.99 -11.44
CA ARG A 114 4.87 8.08 -11.79
C ARG A 114 5.17 8.68 -13.16
N ALA A 115 6.41 8.60 -13.63
CA ALA A 115 6.81 9.07 -14.96
C ALA A 115 6.59 8.01 -16.04
N GLU A 116 6.82 6.73 -15.74
CA GLU A 116 6.76 5.62 -16.70
C GLU A 116 5.36 5.03 -16.90
N VAL A 117 4.53 4.98 -15.84
CA VAL A 117 3.19 4.39 -15.92
C VAL A 117 2.27 5.28 -16.78
N PRO A 118 1.56 4.71 -17.77
CA PRO A 118 0.64 5.47 -18.62
C PRO A 118 -0.43 6.20 -17.81
N LYS A 119 -0.67 7.48 -18.12
CA LYS A 119 -1.64 8.32 -17.40
C LYS A 119 -3.04 8.27 -18.00
N ASP A 120 -3.15 7.79 -19.23
CA ASP A 120 -4.36 7.70 -20.04
C ASP A 120 -4.85 6.26 -20.21
N GLU A 121 -4.25 5.31 -19.50
CA GLU A 121 -4.74 3.93 -19.45
C GLU A 121 -6.13 3.90 -18.80
N LYS A 122 -7.09 3.31 -19.51
CA LYS A 122 -8.49 3.24 -19.10
C LYS A 122 -8.84 1.88 -18.50
N ASP A 123 -8.07 0.85 -18.85
CA ASP A 123 -8.20 -0.45 -18.23
C ASP A 123 -7.52 -0.43 -16.86
N GLU A 124 -8.32 -0.46 -15.82
CA GLU A 124 -7.87 -0.45 -14.43
C GLU A 124 -7.03 -1.68 -14.06
N CYS A 125 -7.19 -2.82 -14.76
CA CYS A 125 -6.34 -4.00 -14.59
C CYS A 125 -4.95 -3.77 -15.20
N GLU A 126 -4.89 -3.23 -16.42
CA GLU A 126 -3.61 -2.91 -17.09
C GLU A 126 -2.86 -1.77 -16.38
N LEU A 127 -3.59 -0.78 -15.86
CA LEU A 127 -3.00 0.30 -15.07
C LEU A 127 -2.36 -0.25 -13.79
N ALA A 128 -3.07 -1.11 -13.05
CA ALA A 128 -2.55 -1.73 -11.84
C ALA A 128 -1.35 -2.64 -12.14
N TYR A 129 -1.40 -3.39 -13.24
CA TYR A 129 -0.28 -4.19 -13.73
C TYR A 129 0.96 -3.35 -14.03
N SER A 130 0.80 -2.25 -14.76
CA SER A 130 1.90 -1.34 -15.12
C SER A 130 2.61 -0.77 -13.89
N VAL A 131 1.83 -0.39 -12.86
CA VAL A 131 2.39 0.06 -11.58
C VAL A 131 3.15 -1.06 -10.87
N ALA A 132 2.58 -2.28 -10.81
CA ALA A 132 3.22 -3.40 -10.14
C ALA A 132 4.54 -3.82 -10.82
N VAL A 133 4.54 -3.91 -12.15
CA VAL A 133 5.74 -4.21 -12.95
C VAL A 133 6.81 -3.14 -12.74
N CYS A 134 6.45 -1.86 -12.85
CA CYS A 134 7.41 -0.78 -12.63
C CYS A 134 8.00 -0.84 -11.21
N LYS A 135 7.15 -1.06 -10.20
CA LYS A 135 7.59 -1.17 -8.81
C LYS A 135 8.59 -2.33 -8.65
N ILE A 136 8.26 -3.53 -9.10
CA ILE A 136 9.11 -4.72 -8.93
C ILE A 136 10.43 -4.57 -9.68
N ASN A 137 10.42 -4.06 -10.92
CA ASN A 137 11.64 -3.83 -11.69
C ASN A 137 12.59 -2.88 -10.95
N ASN A 138 12.07 -1.75 -10.45
CA ASN A 138 12.89 -0.77 -9.75
C ASN A 138 13.24 -1.19 -8.31
N TRP A 139 12.41 -2.00 -7.66
CA TRP A 139 12.73 -2.64 -6.38
C TRP A 139 14.01 -3.48 -6.48
N ASN A 140 14.08 -4.30 -7.54
CA ASN A 140 15.22 -5.15 -7.82
C ASN A 140 16.45 -4.33 -8.26
N ASN A 141 16.26 -3.32 -9.12
CA ASN A 141 17.36 -2.46 -9.59
C ASN A 141 18.01 -1.65 -8.46
N LEU A 142 17.24 -1.20 -7.47
CA LEU A 142 17.74 -0.45 -6.32
C LEU A 142 18.16 -1.36 -5.13
N GLY A 143 18.08 -2.68 -5.31
CA GLY A 143 18.51 -3.67 -4.34
C GLY A 143 17.79 -3.55 -2.99
N LEU A 144 16.46 -3.38 -3.01
CA LEU A 144 15.66 -3.52 -1.78
C LEU A 144 15.56 -5.01 -1.39
N PRO A 145 15.42 -5.32 -0.09
CA PRO A 145 15.29 -6.70 0.36
C PRO A 145 14.04 -7.36 -0.24
N ILE A 146 14.09 -8.67 -0.46
CA ILE A 146 12.87 -9.43 -0.69
C ILE A 146 12.00 -9.30 0.56
N SER A 147 10.70 -9.14 0.39
CA SER A 147 9.77 -9.15 1.52
C SER A 147 9.60 -10.59 1.98
N ASP A 148 10.40 -11.05 2.94
CA ASP A 148 10.15 -12.31 3.63
C ASP A 148 8.78 -12.14 4.31
N GLY A 149 7.73 -12.80 3.81
CA GLY A 149 6.36 -12.69 4.33
C GLY A 149 6.14 -13.30 5.73
N ASN A 150 7.13 -13.17 6.62
CA ASN A 150 7.17 -13.66 7.99
C ASN A 150 7.13 -12.50 8.99
N GLU A 151 6.11 -11.65 8.92
CA GLU A 151 5.54 -10.94 10.08
C GLU A 151 4.02 -10.97 10.01
#